data_AF-A0A9W6XSJ3-F1
#
_entry.id   AF-A0A9W6XSJ3-F1
#
_cell.length_a   1.000
_cell.length_b   1.000
_cell.length_c   1.000
_cell.angle_alpha   90.00
_cell.angle_beta   90.00
_cell.angle_gamma   90.00
#
_symmetry.space_group_name_H-M   'P 1'
#
loop_
_entity.id
_entity.type
_entity.pdbx_description
1 polymer ?
#
loop_
_entity_poly.entity_id
_entity_poly.type
_entity_poly.pdbx_seq_one_letter_code
_entity_poly.pdbx_strand_id
1 'polypeptide(L)'
;MVLRPSAIGKSAPPGDLAEIADADTPVSANWTVKEAGGITPPTSDDYGTWTVEQLRKECTSRKLRLSRKTSSADRVKHLTEFDAVHLAIVGTVMGSQTPGGADGQPLSKHCIFRLVNVLFSDVFAARFAETGNTPTRQQLDVSDVNATSSFWRDVGSEFNTNRADYNQVMSTHARFENIDRP
;
A
#
# COMPACT_ATOMS: atom_id res chain seq x y z
N MET A 1 54.99 -41.03 -15.04
CA MET A 1 54.53 -40.73 -16.41
C MET A 1 53.45 -41.75 -16.74
N VAL A 2 52.18 -41.30 -16.85
CA VAL A 2 51.12 -41.84 -17.75
C VAL A 2 50.63 -43.28 -17.42
N LEU A 3 49.35 -43.63 -17.23
CA LEU A 3 48.02 -43.02 -17.38
C LEU A 3 47.02 -43.89 -16.60
N ARG A 4 45.92 -43.27 -16.12
CA ARG A 4 44.69 -43.96 -15.68
C ARG A 4 43.95 -44.52 -16.91
N PRO A 5 43.06 -45.53 -16.74
CA PRO A 5 41.63 -45.21 -16.88
C PRO A 5 40.68 -45.93 -15.90
N SER A 6 39.50 -45.31 -15.74
CA SER A 6 38.24 -45.75 -15.09
C SER A 6 37.75 -47.14 -15.56
N ALA A 7 36.85 -47.88 -14.89
CA ALA A 7 35.56 -47.50 -14.31
C ALA A 7 34.92 -48.66 -13.50
N ILE A 8 33.77 -48.33 -12.89
CA ILE A 8 32.64 -49.20 -12.43
C ILE A 8 32.69 -49.73 -10.99
N GLY A 9 31.76 -49.23 -10.17
CA GLY A 9 31.29 -49.85 -8.93
C GLY A 9 29.84 -49.46 -8.64
N LYS A 10 28.94 -50.45 -8.63
CA LYS A 10 27.49 -50.38 -8.38
C LYS A 10 27.16 -50.73 -6.90
N SER A 11 25.97 -50.32 -6.45
CA SER A 11 25.18 -50.70 -5.23
C SER A 11 25.59 -49.99 -3.91
N ALA A 12 24.68 -49.56 -3.00
CA ALA A 12 23.38 -50.13 -2.54
C ALA A 12 22.40 -49.05 -1.92
N PRO A 13 21.12 -49.40 -1.60
CA PRO A 13 20.04 -48.51 -1.07
C PRO A 13 19.85 -48.70 0.47
N PRO A 14 18.74 -48.34 1.16
CA PRO A 14 17.66 -47.34 0.97
C PRO A 14 17.63 -46.29 2.11
N GLY A 15 17.08 -45.10 1.87
CA GLY A 15 16.92 -44.06 2.88
C GLY A 15 15.54 -43.42 2.77
N ASP A 16 14.63 -43.93 3.58
CA ASP A 16 13.29 -43.45 3.83
C ASP A 16 13.31 -42.05 4.49
N LEU A 17 12.17 -41.34 4.42
CA LEU A 17 11.83 -40.08 5.11
C LEU A 17 12.42 -38.80 4.44
N ALA A 18 11.66 -37.78 4.03
CA ALA A 18 10.30 -37.42 4.34
C ALA A 18 9.65 -36.69 3.16
N GLU A 19 8.40 -37.08 2.91
CA GLU A 19 7.34 -36.27 2.33
C GLU A 19 7.43 -34.83 2.87
N ILE A 20 7.81 -33.89 2.00
CA ILE A 20 7.67 -32.45 2.29
C ILE A 20 6.18 -32.17 2.16
N ALA A 21 5.45 -32.43 3.25
CA ALA A 21 4.14 -31.85 3.47
C ALA A 21 4.34 -30.33 3.44
N ASP A 22 3.86 -29.70 2.38
CA ASP A 22 3.60 -28.26 2.33
C ASP A 22 2.50 -27.97 3.36
N ALA A 23 2.90 -27.92 4.62
CA ALA A 23 2.05 -27.51 5.70
C ALA A 23 1.81 -26.02 5.47
N ASP A 24 0.58 -25.71 5.05
CA ASP A 24 -0.01 -24.38 4.93
C ASP A 24 0.10 -23.68 6.30
N THR A 25 1.31 -23.18 6.58
CA THR A 25 1.65 -22.64 7.89
C THR A 25 1.06 -21.25 7.89
N PRO A 26 0.14 -20.92 8.82
CA PRO A 26 -0.57 -19.65 8.78
C PRO A 26 0.45 -18.52 8.92
N VAL A 27 0.67 -17.76 7.85
CA VAL A 27 1.49 -16.56 7.86
C VAL A 27 0.61 -15.41 8.36
N SER A 28 1.19 -14.54 9.19
CA SER A 28 0.55 -13.31 9.65
C SER A 28 0.00 -12.49 8.48
N ALA A 29 -1.23 -12.01 8.60
CA ALA A 29 -1.84 -11.10 7.64
C ALA A 29 -1.09 -9.75 7.56
N ASN A 30 -0.40 -9.37 8.65
CA ASN A 30 0.41 -8.15 8.75
C ASN A 30 1.79 -8.27 8.08
N TRP A 31 2.23 -9.47 7.69
CA TRP A 31 3.54 -9.67 7.06
C TRP A 31 3.53 -9.22 5.60
N THR A 32 4.31 -8.19 5.26
CA THR A 32 4.34 -7.62 3.89
C THR A 32 5.62 -7.94 3.12
N VAL A 33 6.61 -8.55 3.78
CA VAL A 33 7.94 -8.79 3.20
C VAL A 33 7.89 -9.96 2.21
N LYS A 34 8.13 -9.65 0.93
CA LYS A 34 8.13 -10.64 -0.17
C LYS A 34 9.42 -11.47 -0.26
N GLU A 35 10.56 -10.85 0.05
CA GLU A 35 11.88 -11.51 0.03
C GLU A 35 12.49 -11.50 1.44
N ALA A 36 12.02 -12.45 2.25
CA ALA A 36 12.45 -12.58 3.64
C ALA A 36 13.92 -13.04 3.78
N GLY A 37 14.48 -13.67 2.74
CA GLY A 37 15.76 -14.37 2.83
C GLY A 37 15.62 -15.59 3.75
N GLY A 38 16.59 -15.79 4.65
CA GLY A 38 16.56 -16.86 5.66
C GLY A 38 15.69 -16.58 6.90
N ILE A 39 14.93 -15.47 6.92
CA ILE A 39 14.05 -15.13 8.04
C ILE A 39 12.72 -15.85 7.85
N THR A 40 12.30 -16.63 8.84
CA THR A 40 11.00 -17.29 8.83
C THR A 40 9.86 -16.26 8.96
N PRO A 41 8.78 -16.37 8.17
CA PRO A 41 7.62 -15.50 8.34
C PRO A 41 6.97 -15.68 9.72
N PRO A 42 6.43 -14.61 10.32
CA PRO A 42 5.66 -14.70 11.55
C PRO A 42 4.29 -15.31 11.30
N THR A 43 3.74 -15.99 12.32
CA THR A 43 2.43 -16.66 12.25
C THR A 43 1.31 -15.95 13.02
N SER A 44 1.67 -14.93 13.80
CA SER A 44 0.75 -14.13 14.60
C SER A 44 0.75 -12.69 14.11
N ASP A 45 -0.39 -12.02 14.15
CA ASP A 45 -0.51 -10.59 13.83
C ASP A 45 -0.07 -9.68 14.99
N ASP A 46 0.18 -10.25 16.16
CA ASP A 46 0.73 -9.50 17.30
C ASP A 46 2.24 -9.30 17.14
N TYR A 47 2.63 -8.07 16.79
CA TYR A 47 4.03 -7.66 16.69
C TYR A 47 4.86 -7.89 17.96
N GLY A 48 4.23 -7.99 19.13
CA GLY A 48 4.92 -8.33 20.38
C GLY A 48 5.55 -9.73 20.37
N THR A 49 5.03 -10.62 19.51
CA THR A 49 5.54 -12.00 19.34
C THR A 49 6.62 -12.13 18.27
N TRP A 50 6.89 -11.07 17.52
CA TRP A 50 7.83 -11.10 16.39
C TRP A 50 9.27 -10.93 16.86
N THR A 51 10.21 -11.55 16.14
CA THR A 51 11.64 -11.35 16.36
C THR A 51 12.09 -9.98 15.91
N VAL A 52 13.21 -9.50 16.47
CA VAL A 52 13.79 -8.19 16.11
C VAL A 52 14.13 -8.11 14.61
N GLU A 53 14.52 -9.22 14.00
CA GLU A 53 14.84 -9.29 12.57
C GLU A 53 13.60 -9.17 11.69
N GLN A 54 12.51 -9.87 12.05
CA GLN A 54 11.20 -9.73 11.39
C GLN A 54 10.70 -8.29 11.47
N LEU A 55 10.74 -7.67 12.66
CA LEU A 55 10.33 -6.27 12.85
C LEU A 55 11.17 -5.30 12.02
N ARG A 56 12.49 -5.49 11.94
CA ARG A 56 13.38 -4.66 11.11
C ARG A 56 13.07 -4.77 9.63
N LYS A 57 12.82 -5.99 9.14
CA LYS A 57 12.43 -6.24 7.75
C LYS A 57 11.08 -5.61 7.44
N GLU A 58 10.10 -5.78 8.32
CA GLU A 58 8.77 -5.21 8.12
C GLU A 58 8.80 -3.68 8.12
N CYS A 59 9.51 -3.04 9.06
CA CYS A 59 9.70 -1.59 9.05
C CYS A 59 10.39 -1.11 7.76
N THR A 60 11.34 -1.88 7.22
CA THR A 60 12.02 -1.57 5.96
C THR A 60 11.07 -1.72 4.76
N SER A 61 10.27 -2.79 4.74
CA SER A 61 9.23 -3.06 3.72
C SER A 61 8.24 -1.91 3.64
N ARG A 62 7.78 -1.44 4.81
CA ARG A 62 6.84 -0.32 4.96
C ARG A 62 7.47 1.06 4.82
N LYS A 63 8.78 1.13 4.55
CA LYS A 63 9.56 2.36 4.40
C LYS A 63 9.46 3.31 5.61
N LEU A 64 9.33 2.75 6.82
CA LEU A 64 9.32 3.52 8.06
C LEU A 64 10.72 4.11 8.30
N ARG A 65 10.80 5.43 8.48
CA ARG A 65 12.05 6.15 8.74
C ARG A 65 12.44 6.06 10.22
N LEU A 66 12.97 4.90 10.61
CA LEU A 66 13.42 4.64 11.98
C LEU A 66 14.92 4.88 12.14
N SER A 67 15.32 5.36 13.32
CA SER A 67 16.74 5.53 13.65
C SER A 67 17.44 4.18 13.82
N ARG A 68 18.76 4.15 13.65
CA ARG A 68 19.56 2.94 13.88
C ARG A 68 19.44 2.40 15.31
N LYS A 69 19.21 3.29 16.29
CA LYS A 69 19.15 2.98 17.72
C LYS A 69 17.73 2.68 18.23
N THR A 70 16.72 2.67 17.35
CA THR A 70 15.34 2.37 17.74
C THR A 70 15.28 0.98 18.38
N SER A 71 14.57 0.84 19.50
CA SER A 71 14.44 -0.42 20.25
C SER A 71 13.44 -1.37 19.58
N SER A 72 13.32 -2.61 20.07
CA SER A 72 12.28 -3.54 19.58
C SER A 72 10.88 -3.05 19.95
N ALA A 73 10.70 -2.56 21.19
CA ALA A 73 9.45 -2.01 21.68
C ALA A 73 9.00 -0.80 20.85
N ASP A 74 9.93 0.08 20.48
CA ASP A 74 9.62 1.23 19.62
C ASP A 74 9.23 0.79 18.20
N ARG A 75 9.84 -0.28 17.66
CA ARG A 75 9.43 -0.83 16.34
C ARG A 75 8.01 -1.36 16.37
N VAL A 76 7.68 -2.14 17.41
CA VAL A 76 6.32 -2.65 17.64
C VAL A 76 5.34 -1.49 17.69
N LYS A 77 5.61 -0.47 18.52
CA LYS A 77 4.79 0.73 18.63
C LYS A 77 4.57 1.40 17.27
N HIS A 78 5.63 1.65 16.51
CA HIS A 78 5.51 2.30 15.21
C HIS A 78 4.73 1.48 14.17
N LEU A 79 4.86 0.15 14.18
CA LEU A 79 4.09 -0.71 13.28
C LEU A 79 2.60 -0.70 13.66
N THR A 80 2.28 -0.78 14.95
CA THR A 80 0.89 -0.68 15.44
C THR A 80 0.28 0.68 15.11
N GLU A 81 1.00 1.77 15.34
CA GLU A 81 0.54 3.13 14.99
C GLU A 81 0.32 3.28 13.48
N PHE A 82 1.24 2.75 12.68
CA PHE A 82 1.12 2.75 11.23
C PHE A 82 -0.15 2.01 10.78
N ASP A 83 -0.40 0.81 11.30
CA ASP A 83 -1.59 0.04 10.94
C ASP A 83 -2.88 0.70 11.42
N ALA A 84 -2.88 1.28 12.63
CA ALA A 84 -4.03 2.02 13.13
C ALA A 84 -4.35 3.22 12.22
N VAL A 85 -3.35 3.96 11.77
CA VAL A 85 -3.52 5.07 10.81
C VAL A 85 -3.98 4.54 9.44
N HIS A 86 -3.39 3.47 8.94
CA HIS A 86 -3.78 2.86 7.68
C HIS A 86 -5.23 2.37 7.72
N LEU A 87 -5.64 1.67 8.77
CA LEU A 87 -7.02 1.23 9.00
C LEU A 87 -7.96 2.42 9.20
N ALA A 88 -7.54 3.49 9.87
CA ALA A 88 -8.36 4.68 10.03
C ALA A 88 -8.55 5.44 8.70
N ILE A 89 -7.51 5.53 7.87
CA ILE A 89 -7.60 6.09 6.52
C ILE A 89 -8.52 5.24 5.67
N VAL A 90 -8.29 3.92 5.62
CA VAL A 90 -9.15 2.97 4.90
C VAL A 90 -10.59 3.06 5.42
N GLY A 91 -10.79 3.11 6.73
CA GLY A 91 -12.08 3.25 7.38
C GLY A 91 -12.75 4.59 7.12
N THR A 92 -12.01 5.70 7.02
CA THR A 92 -12.56 7.02 6.68
C THR A 92 -12.94 7.07 5.20
N VAL A 93 -12.09 6.52 4.34
CA VAL A 93 -12.34 6.38 2.90
C VAL A 93 -13.53 5.46 2.63
N MET A 94 -13.74 4.41 3.42
CA MET A 94 -14.85 3.46 3.28
C MET A 94 -16.08 3.80 4.14
N GLY A 95 -15.93 4.65 5.15
CA GLY A 95 -16.87 4.84 6.26
C GLY A 95 -17.35 6.27 6.48
N SER A 96 -17.21 7.17 5.50
CA SER A 96 -18.09 8.34 5.40
C SER A 96 -19.52 7.90 5.05
N GLN A 97 -20.12 7.13 5.94
CA GLN A 97 -21.52 6.71 5.94
C GLN A 97 -22.04 6.98 7.34
N THR A 98 -22.77 8.08 7.50
CA THR A 98 -23.61 8.28 8.68
C THR A 98 -24.67 7.16 8.72
N PRO A 99 -24.87 6.49 9.86
CA PRO A 99 -25.94 5.50 9.98
C PRO A 99 -27.28 6.24 10.11
N GLY A 100 -28.07 6.28 9.05
CA GLY A 100 -29.42 6.88 9.12
C GLY A 100 -30.18 7.07 7.80
N GLY A 101 -29.55 6.90 6.63
CA GLY A 101 -30.24 6.98 5.35
C GLY A 101 -30.30 5.62 4.67
N ALA A 102 -31.51 5.09 4.48
CA ALA A 102 -31.74 4.02 3.52
C ALA A 102 -31.20 4.45 2.14
N ASP A 103 -30.59 3.50 1.44
CA ASP A 103 -30.02 3.63 0.10
C ASP A 103 -28.69 4.41 -0.01
N GLY A 104 -27.79 4.18 0.94
CA GLY A 104 -26.36 4.47 0.79
C GLY A 104 -25.66 3.37 0.00
N GLN A 105 -25.77 3.38 -1.33
CA GLN A 105 -24.88 2.58 -2.17
C GLN A 105 -23.43 2.96 -1.81
N PRO A 106 -22.53 1.99 -1.54
CA PRO A 106 -21.15 2.31 -1.23
C PRO A 106 -20.60 3.20 -2.34
N LEU A 107 -20.10 4.40 -1.99
CA LEU A 107 -19.23 5.15 -2.89
C LEU A 107 -18.20 4.13 -3.34
N SER A 108 -18.21 3.87 -4.65
CA SER A 108 -17.56 2.70 -5.22
C SER A 108 -16.11 2.70 -4.78
N LYS A 109 -15.46 1.54 -4.88
CA LYS A 109 -14.04 1.25 -4.56
C LYS A 109 -13.04 2.16 -5.30
N HIS A 110 -13.53 3.23 -5.95
CA HIS A 110 -12.92 4.15 -6.88
C HIS A 110 -12.97 5.63 -6.45
N CYS A 111 -13.22 5.98 -5.19
CA CYS A 111 -13.13 7.39 -4.75
C CYS A 111 -11.75 8.02 -5.03
N ILE A 112 -10.67 7.22 -5.01
CA ILE A 112 -9.33 7.69 -5.39
C ILE A 112 -9.21 7.93 -6.89
N PHE A 113 -9.80 7.08 -7.73
CA PHE A 113 -9.82 7.30 -9.18
C PHE A 113 -10.64 8.54 -9.51
N ARG A 114 -11.74 8.77 -8.81
CA ARG A 114 -12.51 9.99 -8.94
C ARG A 114 -11.70 11.24 -8.60
N LEU A 115 -10.95 11.23 -7.50
CA LEU A 115 -10.08 12.35 -7.17
C LEU A 115 -9.00 12.56 -8.24
N VAL A 116 -8.36 11.48 -8.70
CA VAL A 116 -7.37 11.52 -9.77
C VAL A 116 -7.98 12.06 -11.06
N ASN A 117 -9.18 11.62 -11.45
CA ASN A 117 -9.89 12.11 -12.61
C ASN A 117 -10.24 13.59 -12.50
N VAL A 118 -10.67 14.07 -11.33
CA VAL A 118 -10.90 15.51 -11.09
C VAL A 118 -9.60 16.27 -11.29
N LEU A 119 -8.50 15.84 -10.67
CA LEU A 119 -7.19 16.52 -10.73
C LEU A 119 -6.60 16.57 -12.15
N PHE A 120 -6.75 15.49 -12.92
CA PHE A 120 -6.20 15.35 -14.27
C PHE A 120 -7.23 15.62 -15.38
N SER A 121 -8.41 16.10 -15.04
CA SER A 121 -9.38 16.56 -16.02
C SER A 121 -8.87 17.80 -16.76
N ASP A 122 -9.38 18.05 -17.97
CA ASP A 122 -9.03 19.24 -18.75
C ASP A 122 -9.28 20.55 -18.00
N VAL A 123 -10.22 20.56 -17.05
CA VAL A 123 -10.59 21.72 -16.24
C VAL A 123 -9.52 22.05 -15.19
N PHE A 124 -8.90 21.04 -14.58
CA PHE A 124 -7.98 21.23 -13.45
C PHE A 124 -6.52 20.96 -13.77
N ALA A 125 -6.20 20.17 -14.81
CA ALA A 125 -4.84 19.72 -15.10
C ALA A 125 -3.85 20.88 -15.28
N ALA A 126 -4.25 21.96 -15.97
CA ALA A 126 -3.42 23.14 -16.15
C ALA A 126 -3.10 23.84 -14.81
N ARG A 127 -4.12 24.09 -14.00
CA ARG A 127 -3.97 24.70 -12.65
C ARG A 127 -3.22 23.77 -11.68
N PHE A 128 -3.35 22.46 -11.85
CA PHE A 128 -2.62 21.46 -11.07
C PHE A 128 -1.12 21.47 -11.41
N ALA A 129 -0.75 21.67 -12.67
CA ALA A 129 0.66 21.83 -13.04
C ALA A 129 1.26 23.10 -12.42
N GLU A 130 0.46 24.18 -12.30
CA GLU A 130 0.88 25.44 -11.71
C GLU A 130 1.05 25.41 -10.18
N THR A 131 0.41 24.47 -9.48
CA THR A 131 0.54 24.34 -8.02
C THR A 131 1.94 23.86 -7.58
N GLY A 132 2.73 23.31 -8.50
CA GLY A 132 4.14 22.98 -8.27
C GLY A 132 5.10 24.17 -8.37
N ASN A 133 4.62 25.34 -8.79
CA ASN A 133 5.46 26.53 -8.93
C ASN A 133 5.77 27.15 -7.56
N THR A 134 6.91 27.84 -7.47
CA THR A 134 7.24 28.65 -6.29
C THR A 134 6.17 29.72 -6.12
N PRO A 135 5.45 29.75 -4.97
CA PRO A 135 4.38 30.72 -4.75
C PRO A 135 4.94 32.14 -4.76
N THR A 136 4.23 33.04 -5.44
CA THR A 136 4.60 34.46 -5.46
C THR A 136 4.35 35.10 -4.09
N ARG A 137 5.05 36.20 -3.80
CA ARG A 137 4.87 36.93 -2.52
C ARG A 137 3.41 37.37 -2.31
N GLN A 138 2.75 37.83 -3.37
CA GLN A 138 1.34 38.21 -3.31
C GLN A 138 0.42 37.03 -2.93
N GLN A 139 0.66 35.83 -3.47
CA GLN A 139 -0.12 34.63 -3.11
C GLN A 139 0.09 34.22 -1.66
N LEU A 140 1.29 34.40 -1.12
CA LEU A 140 1.56 34.20 0.32
C LEU A 140 0.83 35.24 1.17
N ASP A 141 0.82 36.51 0.75
CA ASP A 141 0.18 37.61 1.46
C ASP A 141 -1.35 37.43 1.55
N VAL A 142 -1.99 36.85 0.52
CA VAL A 142 -3.42 36.51 0.53
C VAL A 142 -3.72 35.10 1.03
N SER A 143 -2.70 34.36 1.48
CA SER A 143 -2.81 32.94 1.90
C SER A 143 -3.46 32.03 0.84
N ASP A 144 -3.35 32.35 -0.46
CA ASP A 144 -3.86 31.51 -1.56
C ASP A 144 -2.83 30.42 -1.92
N VAL A 145 -2.39 29.70 -0.89
CA VAL A 145 -1.42 28.60 -0.99
C VAL A 145 -1.92 27.42 -0.16
N ASN A 146 -1.58 26.20 -0.55
CA ASN A 146 -1.94 24.98 0.18
C ASN A 146 -3.46 24.88 0.43
N ALA A 147 -3.88 24.43 1.62
CA ALA A 147 -5.28 24.13 1.96
C ALA A 147 -6.25 25.33 1.84
N THR A 148 -5.75 26.56 1.90
CA THR A 148 -6.54 27.79 1.76
C THR A 148 -6.66 28.25 0.32
N SER A 149 -5.99 27.57 -0.62
CA SER A 149 -6.03 27.96 -2.02
C SER A 149 -7.42 27.75 -2.64
N SER A 150 -7.82 28.68 -3.50
CA SER A 150 -8.98 28.55 -4.37
C SER A 150 -8.99 27.23 -5.13
N PHE A 151 -7.83 26.76 -5.60
CA PHE A 151 -7.70 25.50 -6.34
C PHE A 151 -8.22 24.29 -5.55
N TRP A 152 -7.75 24.08 -4.32
CA TRP A 152 -8.16 22.91 -3.53
C TRP A 152 -9.62 22.98 -3.08
N ARG A 153 -10.19 24.18 -2.92
CA ARG A 153 -11.63 24.35 -2.67
C ARG A 153 -12.46 23.96 -3.89
N ASP A 154 -12.05 24.36 -5.09
CA ASP A 154 -12.72 24.02 -6.34
C ASP A 154 -12.66 22.51 -6.59
N VAL A 155 -11.48 21.89 -6.40
CA VAL A 155 -11.30 20.44 -6.47
C VAL A 155 -12.20 19.72 -5.45
N GLY A 156 -12.26 20.22 -4.22
CA GLY A 156 -13.14 19.66 -3.18
C GLY A 156 -14.62 19.77 -3.56
N SER A 157 -15.05 20.88 -4.17
CA SER A 157 -16.42 21.06 -4.64
C SER A 157 -16.81 20.04 -5.73
N GLU A 158 -15.97 19.88 -6.75
CA GLU A 158 -16.19 18.90 -7.84
C GLU A 158 -16.10 17.45 -7.33
N PHE A 159 -15.20 17.21 -6.37
CA PHE A 159 -15.10 15.93 -5.66
C PHE A 159 -16.32 15.64 -4.77
N ASN A 160 -17.14 16.61 -4.40
CA ASN A 160 -18.37 16.36 -3.63
C ASN A 160 -19.64 16.33 -4.50
N THR A 161 -19.63 17.00 -5.66
CA THR A 161 -20.79 17.12 -6.56
C THR A 161 -21.25 15.80 -7.22
N ASN A 162 -20.43 14.75 -7.18
CA ASN A 162 -20.68 13.39 -7.70
C ASN A 162 -21.06 13.33 -9.18
N ARG A 163 -20.34 14.10 -10.01
CA ARG A 163 -20.50 14.02 -11.47
C ARG A 163 -20.02 12.66 -11.98
N ALA A 164 -20.84 12.04 -12.84
CA ALA A 164 -20.64 10.67 -13.32
C ALA A 164 -19.43 10.52 -14.27
N ASP A 165 -19.01 11.61 -14.90
CA ASP A 165 -17.82 11.70 -15.76
C ASP A 165 -16.52 11.41 -14.99
N TYR A 166 -16.42 11.77 -13.72
CA TYR A 166 -15.27 11.44 -12.88
C TYR A 166 -15.34 10.06 -12.23
N ASN A 167 -16.48 9.38 -12.33
CA ASN A 167 -16.70 8.09 -11.66
C ASN A 167 -16.17 6.89 -12.46
N GLN A 168 -15.70 7.13 -13.69
CA GLN A 168 -15.08 6.12 -14.57
C GLN A 168 -13.60 6.42 -14.78
N VAL A 169 -12.76 5.42 -14.95
CA VAL A 169 -11.36 5.59 -15.34
C VAL A 169 -11.30 6.33 -16.68
N MET A 170 -10.70 7.51 -16.71
CA MET A 170 -10.58 8.33 -17.93
C MET A 170 -9.65 7.74 -19.01
N SER A 171 -9.27 6.47 -18.89
CA SER A 171 -8.31 5.80 -19.76
C SER A 171 -8.92 4.58 -20.43
N THR A 172 -8.86 4.56 -21.76
CA THR A 172 -9.25 3.43 -22.62
C THR A 172 -8.18 2.34 -22.73
N HIS A 173 -7.10 2.43 -21.94
CA HIS A 173 -6.00 1.49 -22.02
C HIS A 173 -6.41 0.12 -21.47
N ALA A 174 -6.15 -0.96 -22.21
CA ALA A 174 -6.48 -2.34 -21.84
C ALA A 174 -5.97 -2.81 -20.46
N ARG A 175 -5.02 -2.08 -19.85
CA ARG A 175 -4.52 -2.37 -18.50
C ARG A 175 -5.52 -1.99 -17.40
N PHE A 176 -6.49 -1.15 -17.75
CA PHE A 176 -7.55 -0.65 -16.88
C PHE A 176 -8.93 -1.19 -17.30
N GLU A 177 -8.97 -2.07 -18.30
CA GLU A 177 -10.17 -2.80 -18.66
C GLU A 177 -10.63 -3.61 -17.44
N ASN A 178 -11.90 -3.48 -17.05
CA ASN A 178 -12.54 -4.04 -15.85
C ASN A 178 -12.35 -3.28 -14.52
N ILE A 179 -11.70 -2.11 -14.49
CA ILE A 179 -11.70 -1.28 -13.27
C ILE A 179 -13.06 -0.59 -13.06
N ASP A 180 -13.83 -0.35 -14.12
CA ASP A 180 -15.09 0.41 -14.07
C ASP A 180 -16.37 -0.43 -14.03
N ARG A 181 -16.29 -1.76 -13.92
CA ARG A 181 -17.51 -2.58 -14.03
C ARG A 181 -18.12 -2.89 -12.65
N PRO A 182 -19.41 -2.55 -12.41
CA PRO A 182 -20.14 -2.97 -11.23
C PRO A 182 -20.31 -4.49 -11.16
#